data_AF-A0A818LIH8-F1
#
_entry.id   AF-A0A818LIH8-F1
#
_cell.length_a   1.000
_cell.length_b   1.000
_cell.length_c   1.000
_cell.angle_alpha   90.00
_cell.angle_beta   90.00
_cell.angle_gamma   90.00
#
_symmetry.space_group_name_H-M   'P 1'
#
loop_
_entity.id
_entity.type
_entity.pdbx_description
1 polymer ?
#
loop_
_entity_poly.entity_id
_entity_poly.type
_entity_poly.pdbx_seq_one_letter_code
_entity_poly.pdbx_strand_id
1 'polypeptide(L)'
;FLQLIIRIIFGLMAFINVRSLRNNQVPIIRLERDKQITSMVLIQTLVDVIISLPFFIYITYRSYTTIKDANDYFVFLVVLSTTNILYYATFSLGFYIYFCSSSRFRKQIIYVLVGIHLKYCCRINVQERNNNNQIIPQLTTNKPALSMNNIHTAQ
;
A
#
# COMPACT_ATOMS: atom_id res chain seq x y z
N PHE A 1 18.42 -1.26 -23.43
CA PHE A 1 19.39 -0.15 -23.36
C PHE A 1 18.73 1.22 -23.25
N LEU A 2 17.88 1.62 -24.21
CA LEU A 2 17.24 2.94 -24.24
C LEU A 2 16.51 3.32 -22.93
N GLN A 3 15.66 2.43 -22.41
CA GLN A 3 14.89 2.69 -21.18
C GLN A 3 15.78 2.97 -19.96
N LEU A 4 16.93 2.30 -19.85
CA LEU A 4 17.84 2.48 -18.73
C LEU A 4 18.59 3.81 -18.83
N ILE A 5 19.03 4.18 -20.03
CA ILE A 5 19.67 5.48 -20.30
C ILE A 5 18.70 6.62 -19.96
N ILE A 6 17.44 6.53 -20.39
CA ILE A 6 16.41 7.53 -20.07
C ILE A 6 16.22 7.66 -18.56
N ARG A 7 16.14 6.54 -17.82
CA ARG A 7 16.01 6.55 -16.35
C ARG A 7 17.21 7.19 -15.67
N ILE A 8 18.44 6.88 -16.11
CA ILE A 8 19.66 7.50 -15.58
C ILE A 8 19.67 9.02 -15.83
N ILE A 9 19.35 9.45 -17.06
CA ILE A 9 19.28 10.87 -17.39
C ILE A 9 18.24 11.58 -16.53
N PHE A 10 17.04 11.00 -16.38
CA PHE A 10 16.00 11.56 -15.52
C PHE A 10 16.44 11.64 -14.05
N GLY A 11 17.08 10.59 -13.53
CA GLY A 11 17.60 10.56 -12.17
C GLY A 11 18.67 11.63 -11.94
N LEU A 12 19.59 11.81 -12.89
CA LEU A 12 20.62 12.86 -12.87
C LEU A 12 20.01 14.25 -12.95
N MET A 13 19.06 14.46 -13.87
CA MET A 13 18.39 15.74 -14.04
C MET A 13 17.63 16.11 -12.75
N ALA A 14 16.96 15.14 -12.13
CA ALA A 14 16.29 15.32 -10.84
C ALA A 14 17.28 15.68 -9.72
N PHE A 15 18.43 15.01 -9.65
CA PHE A 15 19.49 15.31 -8.69
C PHE A 15 20.04 16.75 -8.85
N ILE A 16 20.30 17.17 -10.08
CA ILE A 16 20.76 18.52 -10.40
C ILE A 16 19.69 19.54 -10.00
N ASN A 17 18.42 19.25 -10.28
CA ASN A 17 17.30 20.14 -9.97
C ASN A 17 17.13 20.36 -8.45
N VAL A 18 17.27 19.31 -7.64
CA VAL A 18 17.28 19.45 -6.16
C VAL A 18 18.45 20.29 -5.67
N ARG A 19 19.64 20.10 -6.24
CA ARG A 19 20.82 20.89 -5.87
C ARG A 19 20.64 22.36 -6.23
N SER A 20 20.00 22.65 -7.37
CA SER A 20 19.66 24.01 -7.80
C SER A 20 18.61 24.66 -6.90
N LEU A 21 17.56 23.93 -6.53
CA LEU A 21 16.50 24.40 -5.61
C LEU A 21 17.04 24.78 -4.22
N ARG A 22 18.15 24.17 -3.78
CA ARG A 22 18.82 24.56 -2.53
C ARG A 22 19.44 25.96 -2.60
N ASN A 23 19.79 26.44 -3.80
CA ASN A 23 20.41 27.75 -4.01
C ASN A 23 19.38 28.87 -4.21
N ASN A 24 18.15 28.55 -4.62
CA ASN A 24 17.09 29.53 -4.81
C ASN A 24 16.24 29.66 -3.54
N GLN A 25 15.90 30.89 -3.14
CA GLN A 25 15.04 31.18 -1.99
C GLN A 25 13.57 30.81 -2.26
N VAL A 26 13.30 29.52 -2.44
CA VAL A 26 11.93 28.99 -2.57
C VAL A 26 11.33 28.86 -1.18
N PRO A 27 10.04 29.19 -0.97
CA PRO A 27 9.37 29.02 0.31
C PRO A 27 9.52 27.59 0.87
N ILE A 28 9.92 27.52 2.14
CA ILE A 28 10.36 26.30 2.86
C ILE A 28 9.36 25.13 2.70
N ILE A 29 8.07 25.41 2.69
CA ILE A 29 6.99 24.40 2.62
C ILE A 29 6.95 23.69 1.25
N ARG A 30 7.21 24.42 0.15
CA ARG A 30 7.25 23.81 -1.20
C ARG A 30 8.54 23.00 -1.39
N LEU A 31 9.65 23.50 -0.85
CA LEU A 31 10.96 22.85 -0.94
C LEU A 31 10.97 21.46 -0.31
N GLU A 32 10.33 21.27 0.86
CA GLU A 32 10.28 19.94 1.50
C GLU A 32 9.53 18.91 0.66
N ARG A 33 8.42 19.30 0.04
CA ARG A 33 7.62 18.40 -0.80
C ARG A 33 8.40 17.99 -2.06
N ASP A 34 9.03 18.96 -2.71
CA ASP A 34 9.80 18.70 -3.93
C ASP A 34 11.05 17.86 -3.63
N LYS A 35 11.77 18.17 -2.53
CA LYS A 35 12.90 17.36 -2.06
C LYS A 35 12.49 15.91 -1.76
N GLN A 36 11.31 15.72 -1.18
CA GLN A 36 10.79 14.39 -0.88
C GLN A 36 10.48 13.59 -2.16
N ILE A 37 9.78 14.21 -3.12
CA ILE A 37 9.45 13.57 -4.40
C ILE A 37 10.74 13.22 -5.15
N THR A 38 11.70 14.14 -5.21
CA THR A 38 12.96 13.85 -5.89
C THR A 38 13.80 12.81 -5.18
N SER A 39 13.87 12.84 -3.84
CA SER A 39 14.56 11.78 -3.08
C SER A 39 13.93 10.42 -3.34
N MET A 40 12.61 10.34 -3.48
CA MET A 40 11.90 9.11 -3.83
C MET A 40 12.30 8.62 -5.23
N VAL A 41 12.24 9.50 -6.24
CA VAL A 41 12.61 9.15 -7.63
C VAL A 41 14.07 8.71 -7.71
N LEU A 42 14.96 9.36 -6.96
CA LEU A 42 16.38 9.01 -6.92
C LEU A 42 16.60 7.60 -6.34
N ILE A 43 15.95 7.28 -5.22
CA ILE A 43 16.01 5.94 -4.61
C ILE A 43 15.44 4.90 -5.57
N GLN A 44 14.29 5.17 -6.18
CA GLN A 44 13.67 4.27 -7.15
C GLN A 44 14.59 4.01 -8.34
N THR A 45 15.21 5.07 -8.88
CA THR A 45 16.15 4.95 -10.00
C THR A 45 17.38 4.13 -9.61
N LEU A 46 17.92 4.32 -8.41
CA LEU A 46 19.06 3.53 -7.92
C LEU A 46 18.72 2.05 -7.79
N VAL A 47 17.56 1.73 -7.21
CA VAL A 47 17.13 0.33 -7.06
C VAL A 47 16.88 -0.31 -8.43
N ASP A 48 16.26 0.40 -9.37
CA ASP A 48 16.05 -0.08 -10.74
C ASP A 48 17.38 -0.41 -11.43
N VAL A 49 18.39 0.44 -11.27
CA VAL A 49 19.72 0.19 -11.83
C VAL A 49 20.33 -1.06 -11.20
N ILE A 50 20.28 -1.21 -9.88
CA ILE A 50 20.83 -2.38 -9.18
C ILE A 50 20.13 -3.69 -9.61
N ILE A 51 18.80 -3.69 -9.69
CA ILE A 51 18.01 -4.87 -10.08
C ILE A 51 18.28 -5.27 -11.54
N SER A 52 18.42 -4.29 -12.44
CA SER A 52 18.61 -4.56 -13.87
C SER A 52 20.05 -4.97 -14.23
N LEU A 53 21.04 -4.58 -13.43
CA LEU A 53 22.46 -4.85 -13.65
C LEU A 53 22.80 -6.33 -13.94
N PRO A 54 22.37 -7.32 -13.12
CA PRO A 54 22.70 -8.74 -13.37
C PRO A 54 22.16 -9.26 -14.70
N PHE A 55 20.97 -8.82 -15.10
CA PHE A 55 20.39 -9.19 -16.40
C PHE A 55 21.22 -8.63 -17.56
N PHE A 56 21.66 -7.37 -17.45
CA PHE A 56 22.50 -6.74 -18.47
C PHE A 56 23.85 -7.42 -18.61
N ILE A 57 24.52 -7.74 -17.50
CA ILE A 57 25.78 -8.50 -17.53
C ILE A 57 25.58 -9.82 -18.25
N TYR A 58 24.51 -10.55 -17.89
CA TYR A 58 24.25 -11.86 -18.46
C TYR A 58 23.93 -11.82 -19.97
N ILE A 59 23.06 -10.90 -20.43
CA ILE A 59 22.78 -10.73 -21.87
C ILE A 59 24.03 -10.33 -22.64
N THR A 60 24.85 -9.44 -22.08
CA THR A 60 26.09 -9.00 -22.73
C THR A 60 27.06 -10.16 -22.87
N TYR A 61 27.31 -10.90 -21.78
CA TYR A 61 28.13 -12.12 -21.79
C TYR A 61 27.63 -13.11 -22.85
N ARG A 62 26.32 -13.36 -22.88
CA ARG A 62 25.69 -14.26 -23.86
C ARG A 62 25.77 -13.79 -25.30
N SER A 63 25.83 -12.49 -25.55
CA SER A 63 25.98 -11.97 -26.92
C SER A 63 27.36 -12.27 -27.50
N TYR A 64 28.36 -12.55 -26.65
CA TYR A 64 29.71 -12.94 -27.05
C TYR A 64 29.96 -14.44 -27.05
N THR A 65 29.10 -15.24 -26.39
CA THR A 65 29.29 -16.69 -26.24
C THR A 65 28.18 -17.49 -26.93
N THR A 66 28.54 -18.39 -27.84
CA THR A 66 27.58 -19.31 -28.46
C THR A 66 27.14 -20.40 -27.47
N ILE A 67 25.85 -20.76 -27.47
CA ILE A 67 25.32 -21.88 -26.69
C ILE A 67 25.93 -23.17 -27.22
N LYS A 68 26.62 -23.92 -26.36
CA LYS A 68 27.20 -25.21 -26.73
C LYS A 68 26.46 -26.36 -26.05
N ASP A 69 26.01 -26.15 -24.82
CA ASP A 69 25.46 -27.23 -23.98
C ASP A 69 24.02 -26.97 -23.50
N ALA A 70 23.30 -28.05 -23.19
CA ALA A 70 21.97 -27.99 -22.60
C ALA A 70 21.95 -27.26 -21.23
N ASN A 71 23.06 -27.33 -20.49
CA ASN A 71 23.19 -26.66 -19.19
C ASN A 71 23.17 -25.13 -19.33
N ASP A 72 23.79 -24.59 -20.40
CA ASP A 72 23.78 -23.15 -20.68
C ASP A 72 22.38 -22.63 -20.98
N TYR A 73 21.55 -23.46 -21.63
CA TYR A 73 20.16 -23.13 -21.91
C TYR A 73 19.31 -23.11 -20.64
N PHE A 74 19.54 -24.05 -19.72
CA PHE A 74 18.86 -24.07 -18.43
C PHE A 74 19.21 -22.83 -17.59
N VAL A 75 20.49 -22.46 -17.49
CA VAL A 75 20.92 -21.24 -16.79
C VAL A 75 20.25 -20.00 -17.40
N PHE A 76 20.16 -19.93 -18.73
CA PHE A 76 19.47 -18.84 -19.43
C PHE A 76 18.01 -18.71 -19.00
N LEU A 77 17.26 -19.82 -18.96
CA LEU A 77 15.86 -19.83 -18.54
C LEU A 77 15.68 -19.39 -17.08
N VAL A 78 16.59 -19.81 -16.19
CA VAL A 78 16.55 -19.41 -14.78
C VAL A 78 16.82 -17.92 -14.62
N VAL A 79 17.85 -17.39 -15.30
CA VAL A 79 18.16 -15.95 -15.26
C VAL A 79 17.00 -15.13 -15.83
N LEU A 80 16.41 -15.56 -16.94
CA LEU A 80 15.27 -14.89 -17.56
C LEU A 80 14.04 -14.88 -16.63
N SER A 81 13.70 -16.04 -16.06
CA SER A 81 12.57 -16.18 -15.13
C SER A 81 12.78 -15.33 -13.87
N THR A 82 13.98 -15.37 -13.29
CA THR A 82 14.34 -14.57 -12.10
C THR A 82 14.26 -13.07 -12.39
N THR A 83 14.75 -12.64 -13.55
CA THR A 83 14.67 -11.24 -13.98
C THR A 83 13.22 -10.80 -14.16
N ASN A 84 12.36 -11.62 -14.77
CA ASN A 84 10.95 -11.29 -14.93
C ASN A 84 10.24 -11.14 -13.58
N ILE A 85 10.50 -12.04 -12.63
CA ILE A 85 9.94 -11.92 -11.27
C ILE A 85 10.40 -10.61 -10.61
N LEU A 86 11.69 -10.30 -10.70
CA LEU A 86 12.24 -9.05 -10.17
C LEU A 86 11.63 -7.81 -10.85
N TYR A 87 11.45 -7.85 -12.18
CA TYR A 87 10.84 -6.77 -12.94
C TYR A 87 9.40 -6.51 -12.50
N TYR A 88 8.60 -7.56 -12.28
CA TYR A 88 7.25 -7.39 -11.77
C TYR A 88 7.24 -6.90 -10.32
N ALA A 89 8.18 -7.35 -9.49
CA ALA A 89 8.33 -6.85 -8.12
C ALA A 89 8.61 -5.34 -8.08
N THR A 90 9.33 -4.81 -9.08
CA THR A 90 9.62 -3.37 -9.20
C THR A 90 8.35 -2.50 -9.24
N PHE A 91 7.23 -2.99 -9.81
CA PHE A 91 5.98 -2.21 -9.80
C PHE A 91 5.43 -1.97 -8.38
N SER A 92 5.64 -2.91 -7.46
CA SER A 92 5.27 -2.74 -6.05
C SER A 92 6.24 -1.86 -5.27
N LEU A 93 7.49 -1.77 -5.75
CA LEU A 93 8.59 -1.13 -5.05
C LEU A 93 8.35 0.37 -4.82
N GLY A 94 7.70 1.05 -5.78
CA GLY A 94 7.34 2.46 -5.64
C GLY A 94 6.47 2.73 -4.41
N PHE A 95 5.52 1.84 -4.10
CA PHE A 95 4.69 1.94 -2.89
C PHE A 95 5.53 1.80 -1.62
N TYR A 96 6.43 0.80 -1.58
CA TYR A 96 7.29 0.56 -0.41
C TYR A 96 8.29 1.70 -0.19
N ILE A 97 8.91 2.21 -1.25
CA ILE A 97 9.80 3.38 -1.17
C ILE A 97 9.02 4.59 -0.64
N TYR A 98 7.79 4.81 -1.12
CA TYR A 98 6.96 5.92 -0.65
C TYR A 98 6.59 5.77 0.83
N PHE A 99 6.23 4.55 1.25
CA PHE A 99 5.93 4.23 2.64
C PHE A 99 7.14 4.44 3.55
N CYS A 100 8.34 4.05 3.13
CA CYS A 100 9.57 4.18 3.91
C CYS A 100 10.11 5.62 3.94
N SER A 101 10.03 6.34 2.82
CA SER A 101 10.57 7.70 2.65
C SER A 101 9.72 8.78 3.32
N SER A 102 8.40 8.58 3.42
CA SER A 102 7.48 9.60 3.91
C SER A 102 6.89 9.30 5.29
N SER A 103 7.46 9.91 6.33
CA SER A 103 6.89 9.87 7.69
C SER A 103 5.49 10.49 7.75
N ARG A 104 5.22 11.52 6.94
CA ARG A 104 3.90 12.16 6.81
C ARG A 104 2.86 11.21 6.22
N PHE A 105 3.22 10.48 5.16
CA PHE A 105 2.32 9.51 4.53
C PHE A 105 1.99 8.34 5.46
N ARG A 106 2.98 7.82 6.20
CA ARG A 106 2.74 6.78 7.21
C ARG A 106 1.70 7.22 8.24
N LYS A 107 1.82 8.45 8.74
CA LYS A 107 0.84 9.02 9.70
C LYS A 107 -0.55 9.16 9.09
N GLN A 108 -0.65 9.62 7.83
CA GLN A 108 -1.93 9.71 7.13
C GLN A 108 -2.59 8.35 6.90
N ILE A 109 -1.82 7.34 6.48
CA ILE A 109 -2.31 5.96 6.34
C ILE A 109 -2.83 5.44 7.68
N ILE A 110 -2.07 5.61 8.76
CA ILE A 110 -2.49 5.16 10.10
C ILE A 110 -3.78 5.86 10.51
N TYR A 111 -3.89 7.18 10.29
CA TYR A 111 -5.12 7.93 10.58
C TYR A 111 -6.33 7.40 9.81
N VAL A 112 -6.16 7.10 8.52
CA VAL A 112 -7.25 6.56 7.68
C VAL A 112 -7.61 5.14 8.12
N LEU A 113 -6.63 4.27 8.37
CA LEU A 113 -6.87 2.91 8.84
C LEU A 113 -7.58 2.90 10.19
N VAL A 114 -7.13 3.70 11.16
CA VAL A 114 -7.77 3.84 12.47
C VAL A 114 -9.18 4.40 12.32
N GLY A 115 -9.38 5.42 11.47
CA GLY A 115 -10.70 5.98 11.20
C GLY A 115 -11.69 4.97 10.59
N ILE A 116 -11.23 4.16 9.63
CA ILE A 116 -12.02 3.07 9.04
C ILE A 116 -12.36 2.03 10.10
N HIS A 117 -11.37 1.63 10.90
CA HIS A 117 -11.55 0.63 11.95
C HIS A 117 -12.55 1.11 13.02
N LEU A 118 -12.46 2.38 13.44
CA LEU A 118 -13.41 2.98 14.38
C LEU A 118 -14.83 3.00 13.80
N LYS A 119 -14.97 3.38 12.53
CA LYS A 119 -16.26 3.43 11.84
C LYS A 119 -16.89 2.04 11.70
N TYR A 120 -16.08 1.03 11.39
CA TYR A 120 -16.52 -0.37 11.34
C TYR A 120 -16.96 -0.88 12.72
N CYS A 121 -16.15 -0.67 13.77
CA CYS A 121 -16.51 -1.06 15.14
C CYS A 121 -17.79 -0.37 15.62
N CYS A 122 -17.95 0.93 15.32
CA CYS A 122 -19.15 1.67 15.71
C CYS A 122 -20.41 1.14 15.00
N ARG A 123 -20.29 0.76 13.72
CA ARG A 123 -21.41 0.19 12.95
C ARG A 123 -21.84 -1.19 13.49
N ILE A 124 -20.88 -2.03 13.88
CA ILE A 124 -21.16 -3.33 14.50
C ILE A 124 -21.87 -3.14 15.84
N ASN A 125 -21.36 -2.25 16.71
CA ASN A 125 -21.98 -1.97 18.01
C ASN A 125 -23.42 -1.42 17.89
N VAL A 126 -23.69 -0.57 16.88
CA VAL A 126 -25.05 -0.07 16.63
C VAL A 126 -25.98 -1.19 16.17
N GLN A 127 -25.49 -2.08 15.32
CA GLN A 127 -26.29 -3.19 14.81
C GLN A 127 -26.63 -4.21 15.91
N GLU A 128 -25.68 -4.50 16.80
CA GLU A 128 -25.88 -5.38 17.95
C GLU A 128 -26.88 -4.77 18.96
N ARG A 129 -26.81 -3.47 19.21
CA ARG A 129 -27.76 -2.77 20.08
C ARG A 129 -29.19 -2.77 19.51
N ASN A 130 -29.35 -2.63 18.19
CA ASN A 130 -30.66 -2.70 17.54
C ASN A 130 -31.26 -4.10 17.59
N ASN A 131 -30.45 -5.16 17.42
CA ASN A 131 -30.92 -6.54 17.55
C ASN A 131 -31.39 -6.85 18.98
N ASN A 132 -30.64 -6.43 20.01
CA ASN A 132 -31.01 -6.64 21.41
C ASN A 132 -32.31 -5.90 21.80
N ASN A 133 -32.52 -4.69 21.25
CA ASN A 133 -33.74 -3.92 21.50
C ASN A 133 -34.99 -4.46 20.80
N GLN A 134 -34.87 -5.34 19.79
CA GLN A 134 -36.04 -6.03 19.20
C GLN A 134 -36.46 -7.28 19.99
N ILE A 135 -35.59 -7.82 20.84
CA ILE A 135 -35.88 -9.02 21.65
C ILE A 135 -36.66 -8.67 22.93
N ILE A 136 -36.49 -7.46 23.46
CA ILE A 136 -37.06 -7.00 24.75
C ILE A 136 -38.55 -6.55 24.71
N PRO A 137 -39.16 -6.05 23.61
CA PRO A 137 -40.54 -5.54 23.65
C PRO A 137 -41.63 -6.62 23.82
N GLN A 138 -41.30 -7.89 23.63
CA GLN A 138 -42.29 -8.98 23.62
C GLN A 138 -42.56 -9.59 25.01
N LEU A 139 -41.81 -9.22 26.05
CA LEU A 139 -41.93 -9.85 27.38
C LEU A 139 -42.79 -9.07 28.39
N THR A 140 -43.37 -7.92 28.02
CA THR A 140 -44.09 -7.04 28.97
C THR A 140 -45.61 -6.98 28.77
N THR A 141 -46.21 -7.71 27.82
CA THR A 141 -47.67 -7.64 27.59
C THR A 141 -48.50 -8.75 28.24
N ASN A 142 -47.90 -9.73 28.92
CA ASN A 142 -48.65 -10.71 29.71
C ASN A 142 -48.96 -10.15 31.11
N LYS A 143 -49.81 -9.13 31.18
CA LYS A 143 -50.49 -8.74 32.42
C LYS A 143 -51.79 -9.54 32.50
N PRO A 144 -51.91 -10.57 33.35
CA PRO A 144 -53.13 -11.36 33.44
C PRO A 144 -54.26 -10.47 33.96
N ALA A 145 -55.34 -10.39 33.18
CA ALA A 145 -56.58 -9.75 33.59
C ALA A 145 -57.17 -10.52 34.77
N LEU A 146 -57.00 -9.99 35.99
CA LEU A 146 -57.64 -10.52 37.17
C LEU A 146 -59.16 -10.25 37.06
N SER A 147 -59.89 -11.31 36.76
CA SER A 147 -61.35 -11.38 36.78
C SER A 147 -61.87 -11.04 38.19
N MET A 148 -62.56 -9.91 38.31
CA MET A 148 -63.48 -9.63 39.42
C MET A 148 -64.70 -10.53 39.27
N ASN A 149 -64.80 -11.57 40.11
CA ASN A 149 -66.03 -12.34 40.25
C ASN A 149 -66.82 -11.81 41.46
N ASN A 150 -68.02 -11.36 41.14
CA ASN A 150 -69.10 -10.97 42.04
C ASN A 150 -69.44 -12.10 43.02
N ILE A 151 -69.56 -11.77 44.30
CA ILE A 151 -70.26 -12.60 45.28
C ILE A 151 -71.53 -11.84 45.69
N HIS A 152 -72.64 -12.31 45.15
CA HIS A 152 -74.01 -11.99 45.57
C HIS A 152 -74.55 -13.19 46.36
N THR A 153 -75.50 -12.91 47.28
CA THR A 153 -76.41 -13.84 48.01
C THR A 153 -75.77 -14.69 49.11
N ALA A 154 -76.37 -14.91 50.28
CA ALA A 154 -77.78 -14.90 50.72
C ALA A 154 -77.89 -14.45 52.21
N GLN A 155 -78.94 -13.71 52.57
CA GLN A 155 -80.07 -14.13 53.45
C GLN A 155 -79.73 -14.36 54.92
#